data_AF-A0A2H6MUQ4-F1
#
_entry.id   AF-A0A2H6MUQ4-F1
#
_cell.length_a   1.000
_cell.length_b   1.000
_cell.length_c   1.000
_cell.angle_alpha   90.00
_cell.angle_beta   90.00
_cell.angle_gamma   90.00
#
_symmetry.space_group_name_H-M   'P 1'
#
loop_
_entity.id
_entity.type
_entity.pdbx_description
1 polymer ?
#
loop_
_entity_poly.entity_id
_entity_poly.type
_entity_poly.pdbx_seq_one_letter_code
_entity_poly.pdbx_strand_id
1 'polypeptide(L)'
;YYCEKCKEKRTTVKRTCIKALPSVLVIHLMRFGFDWESGRSIKYDEQIKFPWMLNMEPYTVSGMARQDSSSEVGDNGRNLDQGCKGSPQKKVAPSENYELVGV
;
A
#
# COMPACT_ATOMS: atom_id res chain seq x y z
N TYR A 1 6.68 11.69 -14.27
CA TYR A 1 6.84 12.60 -13.11
C TYR A 1 7.88 13.66 -13.48
N TYR A 2 7.67 14.94 -13.17
CA TYR A 2 8.70 15.96 -13.42
C TYR A 2 9.67 15.96 -12.24
N CYS A 3 10.93 15.59 -12.49
CA CYS A 3 11.95 15.58 -11.45
C CYS A 3 12.57 16.98 -11.35
N GLU A 4 12.27 17.71 -10.28
CA GLU A 4 12.80 19.07 -10.07
C GLU A 4 14.33 19.10 -10.03
N LYS A 5 14.97 18.04 -9.51
CA LYS A 5 16.44 17.94 -9.44
C LYS A 5 17.09 17.78 -10.83
N CYS A 6 16.47 17.01 -11.72
CA CYS A 6 16.97 16.76 -13.08
C CYS A 6 16.43 17.77 -14.10
N LYS A 7 15.44 18.58 -13.73
CA LYS A 7 14.71 19.53 -14.58
C LYS A 7 14.05 18.93 -15.82
N GLU A 8 13.65 17.66 -15.75
CA GLU A 8 13.04 16.95 -16.89
C GLU A 8 11.97 15.95 -16.46
N LYS A 9 11.18 15.49 -17.43
CA LYS A 9 10.20 14.41 -17.21
C LYS A 9 10.93 13.07 -17.16
N ARG A 10 10.74 12.33 -16.07
CA ARG A 10 11.27 10.98 -15.87
C ARG A 10 10.14 9.98 -15.64
N THR A 11 10.41 8.74 -16.05
CA THR A 11 9.59 7.58 -15.67
C THR A 11 9.81 7.30 -14.19
N THR A 12 8.74 7.11 -13.44
CA THR A 12 8.78 6.91 -11.99
C THR A 12 7.60 6.05 -11.59
N VAL A 13 7.81 5.21 -10.58
CA VAL A 13 6.74 4.41 -9.97
C VAL A 13 6.13 5.23 -8.83
N LYS A 14 4.81 5.48 -8.91
CA LYS A 14 4.04 6.05 -7.79
C LYS A 14 3.37 4.90 -7.04
N ARG A 15 3.76 4.67 -5.79
CA ARG A 15 3.13 3.69 -4.89
C ARG A 15 2.41 4.40 -3.74
N THR A 16 1.32 3.83 -3.27
CA THR A 16 0.59 4.30 -2.08
C THR A 16 0.79 3.27 -0.98
N CYS A 17 1.18 3.73 0.21
CA CYS A 17 1.54 2.88 1.34
C CYS A 17 0.77 3.30 2.60
N ILE A 18 0.44 2.35 3.47
CA ILE A 18 -0.20 2.64 4.75
C ILE A 18 0.86 2.99 5.78
N LYS A 19 0.82 4.21 6.31
CA LYS A 19 1.78 4.68 7.31
C LYS A 19 1.42 4.22 8.73
N ALA A 20 0.13 4.27 9.06
CA ALA A 20 -0.38 3.91 10.37
C ALA A 20 -1.65 3.08 10.20
N LEU A 21 -1.74 2.00 10.96
CA LEU A 21 -2.84 1.05 10.95
C LEU A 21 -3.84 1.41 12.05
N PRO A 22 -5.14 1.55 11.74
CA PRO A 22 -6.17 1.88 12.74
C PRO A 22 -6.52 0.66 13.60
N SER A 23 -7.02 0.84 14.82
CA SER A 23 -7.46 -0.31 15.64
C SER A 23 -8.61 -1.09 15.01
N VAL A 24 -9.46 -0.42 14.23
CA VAL A 24 -10.54 -1.02 13.45
C VAL A 24 -10.36 -0.60 11.98
N LEU A 25 -10.21 -1.59 11.09
CA LEU A 25 -10.05 -1.36 9.65
C LEU A 25 -11.40 -1.56 8.95
N VAL A 26 -11.88 -0.51 8.29
CA VAL A 26 -13.11 -0.56 7.48
C VAL A 26 -12.73 -0.58 6.00
N ILE A 27 -13.16 -1.61 5.28
CA ILE A 27 -12.88 -1.78 3.85
C ILE A 27 -14.19 -1.60 3.07
N HIS A 28 -14.26 -0.54 2.27
CA HIS A 28 -15.40 -0.31 1.38
C HIS A 28 -15.18 -1.02 0.04
N LEU A 29 -16.07 -1.95 -0.30
CA LEU A 29 -16.09 -2.55 -1.63
C LEU A 29 -16.83 -1.60 -2.58
N MET A 30 -16.09 -0.99 -3.52
CA MET A 30 -16.65 -0.06 -4.52
C MET A 30 -17.47 -0.81 -5.58
N ARG A 31 -18.65 -1.32 -5.18
CA ARG A 31 -19.53 -2.13 -6.02
C ARG A 31 -20.55 -1.33 -6.81
N PHE A 32 -20.52 0.00 -6.73
CA PHE A 32 -21.46 0.86 -7.45
C PHE A 32 -20.71 1.75 -8.42
N GLY A 33 -21.16 1.73 -9.67
CA GLY A 33 -20.63 2.56 -10.75
C GLY A 33 -21.76 3.22 -11.53
N PHE A 34 -21.38 4.02 -12.52
CA PHE A 34 -22.33 4.61 -13.46
C PHE A 34 -21.94 4.20 -14.87
N ASP A 35 -22.89 3.61 -15.59
CA ASP A 35 -22.75 3.31 -17.01
C ASP A 35 -23.21 4.51 -17.82
N TRP A 36 -22.26 5.18 -18.48
CA TRP A 36 -22.51 6.38 -19.25
C TRP A 36 -23.19 6.10 -20.60
N GLU A 37 -23.09 4.87 -21.11
CA GLU A 37 -23.72 4.49 -22.38
C GLU A 37 -25.21 4.26 -22.20
N SER A 38 -25.60 3.53 -21.14
CA SER A 38 -27.01 3.26 -20.83
C SER A 38 -27.65 4.28 -19.89
N GLY A 39 -26.89 5.27 -19.41
CA GLY A 39 -27.39 6.39 -18.60
C GLY A 39 -27.93 5.97 -17.24
N ARG A 40 -27.39 4.91 -16.63
CA ARG A 40 -27.91 4.34 -15.38
C ARG A 40 -26.81 3.91 -14.42
N SER A 41 -27.16 3.87 -13.13
CA SER A 41 -26.31 3.27 -12.11
C SER A 41 -26.24 1.74 -12.28
N ILE A 42 -25.05 1.18 -12.06
CA ILE A 42 -24.78 -0.26 -12.15
C ILE A 42 -24.21 -0.78 -10.84
N LYS A 43 -24.51 -2.05 -10.53
CA LYS A 43 -23.95 -2.78 -9.41
C LYS A 43 -23.01 -3.87 -9.91
N TYR A 44 -21.77 -3.88 -9.42
CA TYR A 44 -20.79 -4.92 -9.69
C TYR A 44 -21.03 -6.11 -8.74
N ASP A 45 -21.67 -7.16 -9.26
CA ASP A 45 -22.04 -8.37 -8.51
C ASP A 45 -20.97 -9.49 -8.59
N GLU A 46 -19.75 -9.16 -8.99
CA GLU A 46 -18.65 -10.13 -9.03
C GLU A 46 -18.38 -10.73 -7.64
N GLN A 47 -18.20 -12.05 -7.60
CA GLN A 47 -17.90 -12.76 -6.36
C GLN A 47 -16.52 -12.35 -5.84
N ILE A 48 -16.47 -11.80 -4.63
CA ILE A 48 -15.22 -11.47 -3.94
C ILE A 48 -15.15 -12.33 -2.69
N LYS A 49 -13.98 -12.94 -2.45
CA LYS A 49 -13.67 -13.67 -1.22
C LYS A 49 -12.69 -12.83 -0.41
N PHE A 50 -12.91 -12.74 0.89
CA PHE A 50 -11.98 -12.11 1.82
C PHE A 50 -11.66 -13.09 2.95
N PRO A 51 -10.43 -13.04 3.51
CA PRO A 51 -10.03 -13.97 4.55
C PRO A 51 -10.61 -13.57 5.92
N TRP A 52 -10.70 -14.54 6.84
CA TRP A 52 -11.02 -14.29 8.24
C TRP A 52 -9.89 -13.56 8.97
N MET A 53 -8.65 -13.79 8.53
CA MET A 53 -7.44 -13.13 9.05
C MET A 53 -6.73 -12.42 7.90
N LEU A 54 -6.56 -11.10 8.01
CA LEU A 54 -5.94 -10.26 6.99
C LEU A 54 -4.60 -9.71 7.51
N ASN A 55 -3.50 -10.07 6.84
CA ASN A 55 -2.18 -9.47 7.10
C ASN A 55 -2.02 -8.18 6.28
N MET A 56 -1.86 -7.06 6.98
CA MET A 56 -1.66 -5.73 6.40
C MET A 56 -0.19 -5.35 6.23
N GLU A 57 0.75 -6.09 6.82
CA GLU A 57 2.20 -5.87 6.70
C GLU A 57 2.65 -5.53 5.27
N PRO A 58 2.31 -6.31 4.20
CA PRO A 58 2.81 -6.03 2.85
C PRO A 58 2.33 -4.69 2.26
N TYR A 59 1.31 -4.06 2.84
CA TYR A 59 0.76 -2.78 2.40
C TYR A 59 1.26 -1.59 3.26
N THR A 60 2.04 -1.86 4.30
CA THR A 60 2.63 -0.82 5.16
C THR A 60 3.94 -0.28 4.62
N VAL A 61 4.30 0.93 5.04
CA VAL A 61 5.61 1.53 4.73
C VAL A 61 6.76 0.64 5.20
N SER A 62 6.65 0.03 6.39
CA SER A 62 7.66 -0.87 6.96
C SER A 62 7.78 -2.19 6.20
N GLY A 63 6.65 -2.82 5.87
CA GLY A 63 6.65 -4.10 5.13
C GLY A 63 7.22 -3.95 3.72
N MET A 64 6.87 -2.88 3.00
CA MET A 64 7.44 -2.60 1.68
C MET A 64 8.95 -2.34 1.72
N ALA A 65 9.44 -1.57 2.69
CA ALA A 65 10.87 -1.33 2.83
C ALA A 65 11.67 -2.64 3.04
N ARG A 66 11.08 -3.60 3.77
CA ARG A 66 11.68 -4.94 3.97
C ARG A 66 11.67 -5.76 2.67
N GLN A 67 10.59 -5.73 1.90
CA GLN A 67 10.50 -6.42 0.61
C GLN A 67 11.50 -5.89 -0.42
N ASP A 68 11.61 -4.57 -0.53
CA ASP A 68 12.57 -3.93 -1.44
C ASP A 68 14.01 -4.36 -1.08
N SER A 69 14.36 -4.40 0.22
CA SER A 69 15.69 -4.86 0.67
C SER A 69 15.98 -6.34 0.41
N SER A 70 14.95 -7.18 0.35
CA SER A 70 15.11 -8.63 0.13
C SER A 70 15.27 -9.01 -1.34
N SER A 71 14.97 -8.08 -2.26
CA SER A 71 15.02 -8.29 -3.70
C SER A 71 16.39 -7.92 -4.31
N GLU A 72 17.32 -7.41 -3.52
CA GLU A 72 18.67 -6.96 -3.93
C GLU A 72 19.73 -8.09 -3.87
N VAL A 73 19.39 -9.30 -4.34
CA VAL A 73 20.39 -10.36 -4.60
C VAL A 73 20.42 -10.64 -6.10
N GLY A 74 21.09 -9.75 -6.85
CA GLY A 74 21.44 -9.97 -8.25
C GLY A 74 21.41 -8.74 -9.13
N ASP A 75 22.32 -7.78 -8.93
CA ASP A 75 23.18 -7.19 -9.97
C ASP A 75 23.93 -5.96 -9.42
N ASN A 76 25.17 -5.76 -9.89
CA ASN A 76 26.20 -4.89 -9.36
C ASN A 76 25.87 -3.38 -9.30
N GLY A 77 26.06 -2.81 -8.11
CA GLY A 77 26.85 -1.58 -7.90
C GLY A 77 26.25 -0.23 -8.31
N ARG A 78 25.80 0.55 -7.31
CA ARG A 78 26.16 1.98 -7.11
C ARG A 78 25.78 2.46 -5.71
N ASN A 79 26.78 3.04 -5.05
CA ASN A 79 26.74 3.67 -3.74
C ASN A 79 26.05 5.06 -3.79
N LEU A 80 25.61 5.52 -2.61
CA LEU A 80 25.06 6.84 -2.20
C LEU A 80 23.51 6.93 -2.25
N ASP A 81 22.77 7.16 -1.17
CA ASP A 81 23.03 7.99 0.01
C ASP A 81 22.34 7.40 1.26
N GLN A 82 23.12 7.21 2.32
CA GLN A 82 22.72 6.62 3.58
C GLN A 82 22.19 7.74 4.49
N GLY A 83 20.86 7.89 4.57
CA GLY A 83 20.27 8.96 5.37
C GLY A 83 18.77 8.80 5.65
N CYS A 84 18.41 7.95 6.62
CA CYS A 84 17.28 8.23 7.50
C CYS A 84 17.46 7.49 8.83
N LYS A 85 18.21 8.12 9.75
CA LYS A 85 18.28 7.71 11.14
C LYS A 85 17.00 8.14 11.86
N GLY A 86 16.34 7.18 12.49
CA GLY A 86 15.57 7.36 13.71
C GLY A 86 14.09 7.71 13.53
N SER A 87 13.23 6.70 13.63
CA SER A 87 11.88 6.92 14.16
C SER A 87 11.92 6.66 15.68
N PRO A 88 11.63 7.67 16.51
CA PRO A 88 11.61 7.51 17.96
C PRO A 88 10.36 6.77 18.44
N GLN A 89 10.60 5.91 19.44
CA GLN A 89 9.67 5.35 20.41
C GLN A 89 8.53 4.46 19.90
N LYS A 90 8.72 3.18 20.25
CA LYS A 90 7.76 2.09 20.36
C LYS A 90 6.46 2.56 21.05
N LYS A 91 5.50 3.07 20.27
CA LYS A 91 4.09 2.96 20.62
C LYS A 91 3.70 1.54 20.24
N VAL A 92 3.07 0.79 21.14
CA VAL A 92 2.66 -0.61 20.93
C VAL A 92 2.10 -0.73 19.51
N ALA A 93 2.85 -1.36 18.61
CA ALA A 93 2.40 -1.50 17.24
C ALA A 93 1.14 -2.38 17.31
N PRO A 94 -0.01 -1.93 16.79
CA PRO A 94 -1.12 -2.84 16.57
C PRO A 94 -0.58 -3.99 15.71
N SER A 95 -1.05 -5.21 15.97
CA SER A 95 -0.71 -6.35 15.14
C SER A 95 -1.01 -5.99 13.68
N GLU A 96 -0.08 -6.31 12.78
CA GLU A 96 -0.32 -6.13 11.34
C GLU A 96 -1.42 -7.08 10.83
N ASN A 97 -1.85 -8.05 11.66
CA ASN A 97 -2.95 -8.96 11.42
C ASN A 97 -4.26 -8.42 12.00
N TYR A 98 -5.32 -8.46 11.18
CA TYR A 98 -6.69 -8.13 11.53
C TYR A 98 -7.60 -9.36 11.45
N GLU A 99 -8.51 -9.49 12.40
CA GLU A 99 -9.60 -10.47 12.37
C GLU A 99 -10.87 -9.82 11.80
N LEU A 100 -11.63 -10.58 11.01
CA LEU A 100 -12.93 -10.13 10.50
C LEU A 100 -13.99 -10.15 11.60
N VAL A 101 -14.47 -8.98 11.97
CA VAL A 101 -15.48 -8.80 13.03
C VAL A 101 -16.87 -8.37 12.52
N GLY A 102 -16.99 -8.02 11.24
CA GLY A 102 -18.27 -7.59 10.63
C GLY A 102 -18.21 -7.51 9.12
N VAL A 103 -19.38 -7.71 8.48
CA VAL A 103 -19.61 -7.64 7.03
C VAL A 103 -20.82 -6.76 6.76
#